data_AF-A0A7S9KPT2-F1
#
_entry.id   AF-A0A7S9KPT2-F1
#
_cell.length_a   1.000
_cell.length_b   1.000
_cell.length_c   1.000
_cell.angle_alpha   90.00
_cell.angle_beta   90.00
_cell.angle_gamma   90.00
#
_symmetry.space_group_name_H-M   'P 1'
#
loop_
_entity.id
_entity.type
_entity.pdbx_description
1 polymer ?
#
loop_
_entity_poly.entity_id
_entity_poly.type
_entity_poly.pdbx_seq_one_letter_code
_entity_poly.pdbx_strand_id
1 'polypeptide(L)'
;MSKSLRVTAVGWLLLSLGHTSGAKDWQADAKFQSLSRLSSACAKVGWYQGSGFFIMNALLNYAWSQNPALLRDPVHKAIASTMIAIMWISGWWYAKNGVMANFVAVSAMGALQGYSAFTV
;
A
#
# COMPACT_ATOMS: atom_id res chain seq x y z
N MET A 1 5.77 12.04 20.01
CA MET A 1 6.00 11.33 18.74
C MET A 1 5.76 9.84 18.92
N SER A 2 5.10 9.18 17.97
CA SER A 2 4.86 7.73 18.03
C SER A 2 5.92 6.95 17.23
N LYS A 3 6.61 6.00 17.88
CA LYS A 3 7.59 5.12 17.22
C LYS A 3 6.93 4.18 16.22
N SER A 4 5.77 3.59 16.57
CA SER A 4 5.05 2.66 15.69
C SER A 4 4.62 3.32 14.40
N LEU A 5 4.04 4.53 14.45
CA LEU A 5 3.65 5.28 13.25
C LEU A 5 4.84 5.67 12.37
N ARG A 6 6.01 5.96 12.95
CA ARG A 6 7.22 6.22 12.16
C ARG A 6 7.71 4.96 11.44
N VAL A 7 7.69 3.81 12.11
CA VAL A 7 8.01 2.52 11.48
C VAL A 7 7.00 2.22 10.37
N THR A 8 5.70 2.44 10.60
CA THR A 8 4.66 2.30 9.58
C THR A 8 4.91 3.21 8.38
N ALA A 9 5.32 4.47 8.61
CA ALA A 9 5.67 5.41 7.54
C ALA A 9 6.82 4.89 6.66
N VAL A 10 7.89 4.38 7.28
CA VAL A 10 9.00 3.75 6.56
C VAL A 10 8.54 2.50 5.82
N GLY A 11 7.70 1.67 6.43
CA GLY A 11 7.12 0.48 5.81
C GLY A 11 6.35 0.79 4.53
N TRP A 12 5.49 1.83 4.56
CA TRP A 12 4.78 2.31 3.38
C TRP A 12 5.71 2.83 2.28
N LEU A 13 6.77 3.54 2.65
CA LEU A 13 7.77 4.01 1.69
C LEU A 13 8.49 2.84 1.02
N LEU A 14 8.93 1.86 1.80
CA LEU A 14 9.57 0.64 1.28
C LEU A 14 8.61 -0.16 0.39
N LEU A 15 7.34 -0.27 0.79
CA LEU A 15 6.31 -0.92 -0.03
C LEU A 15 6.09 -0.17 -1.35
N SER A 16 6.09 1.17 -1.34
CA SER A 16 5.99 1.98 -2.56
C SER A 16 7.14 1.70 -3.54
N LEU A 17 8.38 1.71 -3.04
CA LEU A 17 9.57 1.45 -3.83
C LEU A 17 9.57 0.02 -4.37
N GLY A 18 9.29 -0.97 -3.51
CA GLY A 18 9.19 -2.38 -3.87
C GLY A 18 8.11 -2.64 -4.91
N HIS A 19 6.92 -2.06 -4.73
CA HIS A 19 5.83 -2.14 -5.69
C HIS A 19 6.24 -1.51 -7.03
N THR A 20 6.82 -0.31 -7.03
CA THR A 20 7.34 0.34 -8.24
C THR A 20 8.35 -0.55 -8.96
N SER A 21 9.31 -1.15 -8.25
CA SER A 21 10.32 -2.01 -8.86
C SER A 21 9.76 -3.32 -9.41
N GLY A 22 8.77 -3.92 -8.73
CA GLY A 22 8.12 -5.16 -9.15
C GLY A 22 7.33 -5.01 -10.46
N ALA A 23 7.12 -3.78 -10.93
CA ALA A 23 6.55 -3.50 -12.24
C ALA A 23 7.36 -4.13 -13.38
N LYS A 24 8.68 -4.21 -13.23
CA LYS A 24 9.59 -4.69 -14.28
C LYS A 24 9.33 -6.15 -14.63
N ASP A 25 9.11 -6.99 -13.62
CA ASP A 25 9.00 -8.43 -13.80
C ASP A 25 7.77 -8.80 -14.63
N TRP A 26 6.59 -8.30 -14.26
CA TRP A 26 5.36 -8.60 -15.01
C TRP A 26 5.25 -7.83 -16.32
N GLN A 27 5.93 -6.68 -16.48
CA GLN A 27 5.98 -5.98 -17.77
C GLN A 27 6.91 -6.65 -18.79
N ALA A 28 7.90 -7.42 -18.31
CA ALA A 28 8.77 -8.23 -19.14
C ALA A 28 8.11 -9.55 -19.60
N ASP A 29 7.02 -9.97 -18.96
CA ASP A 29 6.30 -11.19 -19.31
C ASP A 29 5.68 -11.11 -20.72
N ALA A 30 5.89 -12.14 -21.53
CA ALA A 30 5.43 -12.19 -22.91
C ALA A 30 3.90 -12.11 -23.04
N LYS A 31 3.14 -12.66 -22.09
CA LYS A 31 1.67 -12.54 -22.07
C LYS A 31 1.26 -11.11 -21.82
N PHE A 32 1.94 -10.41 -20.91
CA PHE A 32 1.68 -8.98 -20.70
C PHE A 32 1.99 -8.15 -21.95
N GLN A 33 3.09 -8.45 -22.64
CA GLN A 33 3.47 -7.77 -23.88
C GLN A 33 2.50 -8.01 -25.03
N SER A 34 1.78 -9.13 -25.02
CA SER A 34 0.73 -9.45 -26.00
C SER A 34 -0.60 -8.72 -25.77
N LEU A 35 -0.76 -8.00 -24.66
CA LEU A 35 -1.99 -7.27 -24.36
C LEU A 35 -2.24 -6.12 -25.35
N SER A 36 -3.52 -5.80 -25.58
CA SER A 36 -3.89 -4.59 -26.32
C SER A 36 -3.32 -3.33 -25.66
N ARG A 37 -3.14 -2.28 -26.46
CA ARG A 37 -2.64 -0.98 -25.95
C ARG A 37 -3.48 -0.46 -24.78
N LEU A 38 -4.81 -0.62 -24.85
CA LEU A 38 -5.73 -0.19 -23.79
C LEU A 38 -5.50 -0.97 -22.50
N SER A 39 -5.47 -2.31 -22.56
CA SER A 39 -5.27 -3.15 -21.38
C SER A 39 -3.89 -2.93 -20.75
N SER A 40 -2.85 -2.79 -21.58
CA SER A 40 -1.49 -2.50 -21.12
C SER A 40 -1.41 -1.13 -20.41
N ALA A 41 -2.05 -0.09 -20.97
CA ALA A 41 -2.09 1.24 -20.38
C ALA A 41 -2.79 1.22 -19.01
N CYS A 42 -3.99 0.62 -18.92
CA CYS A 42 -4.74 0.52 -17.66
C CYS A 42 -3.94 -0.23 -16.58
N ALA A 43 -3.27 -1.33 -16.93
CA ALA A 43 -2.47 -2.09 -15.99
C ALA A 43 -1.25 -1.28 -15.48
N LYS A 44 -0.49 -0.64 -16.38
CA LYS A 44 0.69 0.16 -16.01
C LYS A 44 0.31 1.37 -15.17
N VAL A 45 -0.69 2.13 -15.61
CA VAL A 45 -1.14 3.32 -14.89
C VAL A 45 -1.67 2.93 -13.51
N GLY A 46 -2.52 1.90 -13.42
CA GLY A 46 -3.04 1.42 -12.14
C GLY A 46 -1.93 1.01 -11.17
N TRP A 47 -0.88 0.35 -11.67
CA TRP A 47 0.27 -0.05 -10.86
C TRP A 47 1.06 1.15 -10.32
N TYR A 48 1.37 2.13 -11.17
CA TYR A 48 2.12 3.32 -10.72
C TYR A 48 1.26 4.24 -9.85
N GLN A 49 -0.06 4.34 -10.09
CA GLN A 49 -0.99 5.00 -9.18
C GLN A 49 -1.01 4.34 -7.79
N GLY A 50 -1.04 3.01 -7.72
CA GLY A 50 -0.89 2.27 -6.46
C GLY A 50 0.42 2.57 -5.73
N SER A 51 1.51 2.74 -6.48
CA SER A 51 2.81 3.12 -5.93
C SER A 51 2.77 4.53 -5.30
N GLY A 52 2.15 5.49 -5.99
CA GLY A 52 1.94 6.84 -5.47
C GLY A 52 1.01 6.86 -4.24
N PHE A 53 -0.02 6.03 -4.23
CA PHE A 53 -0.89 5.82 -3.07
C PHE A 53 -0.10 5.38 -1.83
N PHE A 54 0.87 4.46 -1.98
CA PHE A 54 1.74 4.06 -0.87
C PHE A 54 2.64 5.21 -0.36
N ILE A 55 3.09 6.11 -1.23
CA ILE A 55 3.82 7.32 -0.80
C ILE A 55 2.92 8.24 0.04
N MET A 56 1.68 8.48 -0.40
CA MET A 56 0.73 9.28 0.36
C MET A 56 0.49 8.68 1.75
N ASN A 57 0.37 7.36 1.82
CA ASN A 57 0.24 6.62 3.09
C ASN A 57 1.46 6.78 4.00
N ALA A 58 2.67 6.77 3.44
CA ALA A 58 3.90 7.02 4.18
C ALA A 58 3.92 8.44 4.78
N LEU A 59 3.57 9.44 3.98
CA LEU A 59 3.52 10.84 4.42
C LEU A 59 2.46 11.06 5.52
N LEU A 60 1.28 10.46 5.38
CA LEU A 60 0.23 10.52 6.41
C LEU A 60 0.69 9.88 7.72
N ASN A 61 1.28 8.69 7.69
CA ASN A 61 1.81 8.07 8.90
C ASN A 61 2.97 8.86 9.51
N TYR A 62 3.80 9.50 8.69
CA TYR A 62 4.84 10.39 9.19
C TYR A 62 4.22 11.59 9.90
N ALA A 63 3.21 12.24 9.32
CA ALA A 63 2.48 13.35 9.94
C ALA A 63 1.83 12.93 11.27
N TRP A 64 1.13 11.79 11.30
CA TRP A 64 0.57 11.22 12.53
C TRP A 64 1.66 10.87 13.56
N SER A 65 2.85 10.45 13.13
CA SER A 65 3.95 10.18 14.06
C SER A 65 4.45 11.46 14.76
N GLN A 66 4.35 12.62 14.09
CA GLN A 66 4.69 13.93 14.66
C GLN A 66 3.58 14.40 15.62
N ASN A 67 2.32 14.30 15.19
CA ASN A 67 1.15 14.67 15.98
C ASN A 67 0.12 13.52 16.04
N PRO A 68 0.25 12.60 17.02
CA PRO A 68 -0.64 11.44 17.13
C PRO A 68 -2.08 11.81 17.50
N ALA A 69 -2.32 13.00 18.06
CA ALA A 69 -3.66 13.46 18.41
C ALA A 69 -4.58 13.62 17.18
N LEU A 70 -4.02 13.77 15.97
CA LEU A 70 -4.77 13.78 14.72
C LEU A 70 -5.63 12.52 14.54
N LEU A 71 -5.19 11.37 15.05
CA LEU A 71 -5.94 10.10 14.96
C LEU A 71 -7.16 10.01 15.90
N ARG A 72 -7.42 11.06 16.70
CA ARG A 72 -8.67 11.23 17.46
C ARG A 72 -9.77 11.85 16.59
N ASP A 73 -9.41 12.55 15.52
CA ASP A 73 -10.35 13.03 14.52
C ASP A 73 -10.94 11.82 13.75
N PRO A 74 -12.27 11.68 13.67
CA PRO A 74 -12.91 10.61 12.92
C PRO A 74 -12.45 10.51 11.46
N VAL A 75 -12.12 11.62 10.80
CA VAL A 75 -11.67 11.63 9.40
C VAL A 75 -10.31 10.95 9.27
N HIS A 76 -9.36 11.26 10.14
CA HIS A 76 -8.05 10.60 10.13
C HIS A 76 -8.16 9.12 10.49
N LYS A 77 -9.04 8.76 11.43
CA LYS A 77 -9.32 7.35 11.75
C LYS A 77 -9.96 6.62 10.57
N ALA A 78 -10.88 7.27 9.86
CA ALA A 78 -11.49 6.73 8.65
C ALA A 78 -10.45 6.50 7.55
N ILE A 79 -9.54 7.46 7.32
CA ILE A 79 -8.42 7.29 6.38
C ILE A 79 -7.59 6.06 6.74
N ALA A 80 -7.19 5.91 8.02
CA ALA A 80 -6.44 4.74 8.47
C ALA A 80 -7.20 3.42 8.25
N SER A 81 -8.50 3.39 8.55
CA SER A 81 -9.38 2.24 8.27
C SER A 81 -9.45 1.92 6.77
N THR A 82 -9.57 2.93 5.91
CA THR A 82 -9.58 2.75 4.45
C THR A 82 -8.27 2.16 3.96
N MET A 83 -7.13 2.61 4.48
CA MET A 83 -5.82 2.03 4.14
C MET A 83 -5.77 0.54 4.48
N ILE A 84 -6.25 0.15 5.68
CA ILE A 84 -6.32 -1.24 6.12
C ILE A 84 -7.23 -2.06 5.20
N ALA A 85 -8.43 -1.56 4.92
CA ALA A 85 -9.40 -2.24 4.06
C ALA A 85 -8.83 -2.49 2.66
N ILE A 86 -8.20 -1.49 2.04
CA ILE A 86 -7.56 -1.63 0.73
C ILE A 86 -6.48 -2.72 0.77
N MET A 87 -5.65 -2.78 1.82
CA MET A 87 -4.59 -3.79 1.94
C MET A 87 -5.14 -5.20 2.07
N TRP A 88 -6.18 -5.41 2.89
CA TRP A 88 -6.78 -6.73 3.05
C TRP A 88 -7.56 -7.19 1.82
N ILE A 89 -8.33 -6.29 1.18
CA ILE A 89 -9.08 -6.62 -0.04
C ILE A 89 -8.12 -6.95 -1.19
N SER A 90 -7.10 -6.12 -1.40
CA SER A 90 -6.07 -6.38 -2.42
C SER A 90 -5.26 -7.64 -2.12
N GLY A 91 -4.88 -7.85 -0.85
CA GLY A 91 -4.19 -9.06 -0.41
C GLY A 91 -4.98 -10.33 -0.71
N TRP A 92 -6.27 -10.35 -0.36
CA TRP A 92 -7.16 -11.47 -0.71
C TRP A 92 -7.23 -11.71 -2.21
N TRP A 93 -7.33 -10.65 -3.01
CA TRP A 93 -7.34 -10.76 -4.47
C TRP A 93 -6.02 -11.30 -5.01
N TYR A 94 -4.88 -10.86 -4.49
CA TYR A 94 -3.56 -11.39 -4.87
C TYR A 94 -3.42 -12.87 -4.53
N ALA A 95 -3.79 -13.28 -3.32
CA ALA A 95 -3.75 -14.68 -2.90
C ALA A 95 -4.61 -15.56 -3.82
N LYS A 96 -5.84 -15.12 -4.11
CA LYS A 96 -6.76 -15.83 -5.01
C LYS A 96 -6.20 -16.01 -6.43
N ASN A 97 -5.35 -15.09 -6.89
CA ASN A 97 -4.76 -15.11 -8.23
C ASN A 97 -3.28 -15.57 -8.24
N GLY A 98 -2.79 -16.15 -7.14
CA GLY A 98 -1.44 -16.74 -7.06
C GLY A 98 -0.29 -15.73 -6.93
N VAL A 99 -0.56 -14.45 -6.68
CA VAL A 99 0.46 -13.40 -6.52
C VAL A 99 0.92 -13.30 -5.06
N MET A 100 1.53 -14.37 -4.56
CA MET A 100 1.78 -14.56 -3.12
C MET A 100 2.71 -13.52 -2.51
N ALA A 101 3.73 -13.06 -3.23
CA ALA A 101 4.65 -12.04 -2.74
C ALA A 101 3.91 -10.72 -2.42
N ASN A 102 3.02 -10.29 -3.32
CA ASN A 102 2.20 -9.10 -3.09
C ASN A 102 1.23 -9.29 -1.92
N PHE A 103 0.57 -10.46 -1.83
CA PHE A 103 -0.30 -10.78 -0.70
C PHE A 103 0.42 -10.61 0.64
N VAL A 104 1.59 -11.24 0.79
CA VAL A 104 2.38 -11.15 2.03
C VAL A 104 2.74 -9.71 2.35
N ALA A 105 3.22 -8.96 1.36
CA ALA A 105 3.64 -7.57 1.55
C ALA A 105 2.48 -6.66 1.97
N VAL A 106 1.34 -6.70 1.27
CA VAL A 106 0.19 -5.84 1.59
C VAL A 106 -0.50 -6.26 2.89
N SER A 107 -0.60 -7.55 3.18
CA SER A 107 -1.18 -8.03 4.45
C SER A 107 -0.32 -7.66 5.65
N ALA A 108 1.00 -7.77 5.55
CA ALA A 108 1.91 -7.29 6.59
C ALA A 108 1.75 -5.80 6.85
N MET A 109 1.66 -4.98 5.79
CA MET A 109 1.40 -3.54 5.95
C MET A 109 0.00 -3.22 6.47
N GLY A 110 -1.02 -3.98 6.07
CA GLY A 110 -2.37 -3.84 6.62
C GLY A 110 -2.40 -4.11 8.13
N ALA A 111 -1.71 -5.14 8.60
CA ALA A 111 -1.58 -5.45 10.02
C ALA A 111 -0.80 -4.35 10.77
N LEU A 112 0.32 -3.89 10.21
CA LEU A 112 1.14 -2.83 10.82
C LEU A 112 0.38 -1.48 10.88
N GLN A 113 -0.37 -1.14 9.84
CA GLN A 113 -1.24 0.05 9.83
C GLN A 113 -2.35 -0.06 10.89
N GLY A 114 -2.98 -1.23 11.00
CA GLY A 114 -4.00 -1.51 12.01
C GLY A 114 -3.46 -1.36 13.43
N TYR A 115 -2.32 -2.00 13.72
CA TYR A 115 -1.68 -1.84 15.01
C TYR A 115 -1.35 -0.37 15.30
N SER A 116 -0.58 0.28 14.42
CA SER A 116 -0.09 1.63 14.67
C SER A 116 -1.16 2.72 14.75
N ALA A 117 -2.28 2.62 14.01
CA ALA A 117 -3.33 3.64 14.04
C ALA A 117 -4.36 3.45 15.17
N PHE A 118 -4.44 2.26 15.77
CA PHE A 118 -5.45 1.91 16.78
C PHE A 118 -4.88 1.65 18.17
N THR A 119 -3.55 1.70 18.34
CA THR A 119 -2.89 1.65 19.65
C THR A 119 -2.26 2.99 20.06
N VAL A 120 -2.61 4.06 19.37
CA VAL A 120 -2.12 5.44 19.60
C VAL A 120 -3.14 6.24 20.39
#